data_AF-A0A9W8SH84-F1
#
_entry.id   AF-A0A9W8SH84-F1
#
_cell.length_a   1.000
_cell.length_b   1.000
_cell.length_c   1.000
_cell.angle_alpha   90.00
_cell.angle_beta   90.00
_cell.angle_gamma   90.00
#
_symmetry.space_group_name_H-M   'P 1'
#
loop_
_entity.id
_entity.type
_entity.pdbx_description
1 polymer ?
#
loop_
_entity_poly.entity_id
_entity_poly.type
_entity_poly.pdbx_seq_one_letter_code
_entity_poly.pdbx_strand_id
1 'polypeptide(L)'
;MAANVAAGIVQHVLWSWFSFNRYRESRRIWAAWPGFVVAWIIFAMSMELFDFPPWLGCIDAHSLWHLMTIGPTILWYNFLVKDARDDMAGSQRLKM
;
A
#
# COMPACT_ATOMS: atom_id res chain seq x y z
N MET A 1 21.01 -5.61 -1.40
CA MET A 1 20.11 -4.80 -2.26
C MET A 1 19.14 -5.67 -3.06
N ALA A 2 19.63 -6.55 -3.95
CA ALA A 2 18.78 -7.32 -4.89
C ALA A 2 17.67 -8.17 -4.23
N ALA A 3 17.96 -8.84 -3.10
CA ALA A 3 16.97 -9.64 -2.38
C ALA A 3 15.78 -8.79 -1.87
N ASN A 4 16.05 -7.59 -1.36
CA ASN A 4 15.01 -6.68 -0.86
C ASN A 4 14.13 -6.17 -2.01
N VAL A 5 14.75 -5.86 -3.16
CA VAL A 5 14.03 -5.43 -4.37
C VAL A 5 13.14 -6.56 -4.89
N ALA A 6 13.66 -7.79 -4.98
CA ALA A 6 12.88 -8.94 -5.41
C ALA A 6 11.69 -9.21 -4.47
N ALA A 7 11.92 -9.21 -3.16
CA ALA A 7 10.86 -9.38 -2.16
C ALA A 7 9.80 -8.27 -2.26
N GLY A 8 10.21 -7.01 -2.43
CA GLY A 8 9.31 -5.87 -2.62
C GLY A 8 8.46 -5.99 -3.87
N ILE A 9 9.03 -6.39 -5.01
CA ILE A 9 8.29 -6.62 -6.25
C ILE A 9 7.24 -7.72 -6.06
N VAL A 10 7.64 -8.86 -5.49
CA VAL A 10 6.72 -9.97 -5.22
C VAL A 10 5.57 -9.51 -4.32
N GLN A 11 5.88 -8.77 -3.25
CA GLN A 11 4.88 -8.21 -2.34
C GLN A 11 3.90 -7.28 -3.07
N HIS A 12 4.37 -6.37 -3.92
CA HIS A 12 3.51 -5.45 -4.68
C HIS A 12 2.59 -6.19 -5.66
N VAL A 13 3.09 -7.22 -6.33
CA VAL A 13 2.30 -8.06 -7.24
C VAL A 13 1.20 -8.80 -6.48
N LEU A 14 1.53 -9.43 -5.36
CA LEU A 14 0.56 -10.16 -4.54
C LEU A 14 -0.55 -9.25 -4.01
N TRP A 15 -0.22 -8.06 -3.52
CA TRP A 15 -1.22 -7.12 -3.01
C TRP A 15 -2.10 -6.51 -4.11
N SER A 16 -1.53 -6.25 -5.28
CA SER A 16 -2.30 -5.79 -6.44
C SER A 16 -3.27 -6.88 -6.91
N TRP A 17 -2.81 -8.13 -6.97
CA TRP A 17 -3.65 -9.29 -7.30
C TRP A 17 -4.78 -9.48 -6.29
N PHE A 18 -4.45 -9.47 -5.00
CA PHE A 18 -5.44 -9.55 -3.93
C PHE A 18 -6.50 -8.46 -4.06
N SER A 19 -6.08 -7.21 -4.26
CA SER A 19 -6.96 -6.05 -4.38
C SER A 19 -7.90 -6.18 -5.59
N PHE A 20 -7.37 -6.62 -6.74
CA PHE A 20 -8.17 -6.86 -7.94
C PHE A 20 -9.21 -7.98 -7.75
N ASN A 21 -8.80 -9.12 -7.20
CA ASN A 21 -9.69 -10.25 -6.98
C ASN A 21 -10.81 -9.89 -5.99
N ARG A 22 -10.46 -9.23 -4.89
CA ARG A 22 -11.41 -8.83 -3.84
C ARG A 22 -12.37 -7.75 -4.32
N TYR A 23 -11.89 -6.79 -5.12
CA TYR A 23 -12.75 -5.79 -5.74
C TYR A 23 -13.75 -6.41 -6.73
N ARG A 24 -13.32 -7.41 -7.52
CA ARG A 24 -14.21 -8.11 -8.46
C ARG A 24 -15.32 -8.89 -7.75
N GLU A 25 -15.00 -9.56 -6.65
CA GLU A 25 -15.95 -10.37 -5.88
C GLU A 25 -16.91 -9.51 -5.04
N SER A 26 -16.36 -8.51 -4.33
CA SER A 26 -17.13 -7.72 -3.38
C SER A 26 -17.78 -6.46 -3.99
N ARG A 27 -17.22 -5.93 -5.09
CA ARG A 27 -17.54 -4.61 -5.68
C ARG A 27 -17.52 -3.43 -4.70
N ARG A 28 -16.91 -3.61 -3.53
CA ARG A 28 -16.77 -2.55 -2.53
C ARG A 28 -15.43 -1.83 -2.69
N ILE A 29 -15.47 -0.50 -2.65
CA ILE A 29 -14.33 0.39 -2.94
C ILE A 29 -13.14 0.18 -1.99
N TRP A 30 -13.38 -0.10 -0.72
CA TRP A 30 -12.33 -0.39 0.27
C TRP A 30 -11.47 -1.63 -0.04
N ALA A 31 -11.96 -2.57 -0.85
CA ALA A 31 -11.15 -3.70 -1.32
C ALA A 31 -10.06 -3.27 -2.33
N ALA A 32 -10.20 -2.07 -2.92
CA ALA A 32 -9.20 -1.47 -3.80
C ALA A 32 -8.08 -0.73 -3.03
N TRP A 33 -8.21 -0.53 -1.70
CA TRP A 33 -7.23 0.20 -0.90
C TRP A 33 -5.81 -0.38 -0.97
N PRO A 34 -5.61 -1.72 -0.94
CA PRO A 34 -4.25 -2.27 -1.05
C PRO A 34 -3.58 -1.95 -2.38
N GLY A 35 -4.31 -2.02 -3.50
CA GLY A 35 -3.79 -1.65 -4.81
C GLY A 35 -3.40 -0.16 -4.89
N PHE A 36 -4.21 0.71 -4.29
CA PHE A 36 -3.89 2.14 -4.19
C PHE A 36 -2.64 2.40 -3.34
N VAL A 37 -2.50 1.70 -2.20
CA VAL A 37 -1.28 1.78 -1.36
C VAL A 37 -0.04 1.33 -2.13
N VAL A 38 -0.13 0.26 -2.92
CA VAL A 38 0.97 -0.19 -3.78
C VAL A 38 1.36 0.90 -4.79
N ALA A 39 0.40 1.47 -5.50
CA ALA A 39 0.65 2.54 -6.47
C ALA A 39 1.30 3.78 -5.81
N TRP A 40 0.82 4.16 -4.62
CA TRP A 40 1.41 5.26 -3.86
C TRP A 40 2.86 4.95 -3.47
N ILE A 41 3.15 3.77 -2.94
CA ILE A 41 4.52 3.41 -2.52
C ILE A 41 5.47 3.42 -3.72
N ILE A 42 5.05 2.92 -4.90
CA ILE A 42 5.85 3.00 -6.12
C ILE A 42 6.15 4.46 -6.48
N PHE A 43 5.15 5.33 -6.41
CA PHE A 43 5.35 6.76 -6.65
C PHE A 43 6.31 7.38 -5.63
N ALA A 44 6.15 7.07 -4.34
CA ALA A 44 7.01 7.59 -3.29
C ALA A 44 8.47 7.16 -3.47
N MET A 45 8.69 5.87 -3.75
CA MET A 45 10.01 5.31 -4.04
C MET A 45 10.66 5.93 -5.28
N SER A 46 9.86 6.39 -6.24
CA SER A 46 10.40 7.01 -7.46
C SER A 46 11.13 8.33 -7.16
N MET A 47 10.74 9.05 -6.10
CA MET A 47 11.47 10.27 -5.71
C MET A 47 12.90 9.96 -5.26
N GLU A 48 13.09 8.91 -4.45
CA GLU A 48 14.42 8.44 -4.05
C GLU A 48 15.26 8.02 -5.26
N LEU A 49 14.64 7.41 -6.28
CA LEU A 49 15.37 6.89 -7.44
C LEU A 49 15.73 7.97 -8.48
N PHE A 50 14.86 8.95 -8.69
CA PHE A 50 15.08 10.02 -9.66
C PHE A 50 15.94 11.16 -9.15
N ASP A 51 16.14 11.25 -7.82
CA ASP A 51 17.07 12.12 -7.08
C ASP A 51 17.29 13.52 -7.68
N PHE A 52 16.74 14.55 -7.04
CA PHE A 52 16.82 15.93 -7.52
C PHE A 52 17.50 16.84 -6.49
N PRO A 53 18.19 17.92 -6.94
CA PRO A 53 18.87 18.83 -6.04
C PRO A 53 17.87 19.53 -5.10
N PRO A 54 18.24 19.76 -3.82
CA PRO A 54 17.32 20.27 -2.82
C PRO A 54 16.74 21.63 -3.23
N TRP A 55 15.42 21.72 -3.29
CA TRP A 55 14.71 22.98 -3.48
C TRP A 55 14.85 23.83 -2.23
N LEU A 56 15.22 25.10 -2.42
CA LEU A 56 15.46 26.08 -1.35
C LEU A 56 16.50 25.63 -0.30
N GLY A 57 17.33 24.62 -0.63
CA GLY A 57 18.30 24.04 0.29
C GLY A 57 17.70 23.19 1.41
N CYS A 58 16.39 22.88 1.38
CA CYS A 58 15.71 22.17 2.47
C CYS A 58 14.82 21.01 2.04
N ILE A 59 14.28 20.99 0.81
CA ILE A 59 13.41 19.92 0.32
C ILE A 59 14.14 19.13 -0.76
N ASP A 60 14.58 17.92 -0.42
CA ASP A 60 15.20 16.97 -1.35
C ASP A 60 14.28 15.76 -1.62
N ALA A 61 14.72 14.90 -2.55
CA ALA A 61 14.05 13.65 -2.87
C ALA A 61 13.82 12.78 -1.62
N HIS A 62 14.80 12.71 -0.73
CA HIS A 62 14.79 11.83 0.44
C HIS A 62 13.76 12.28 1.50
N SER A 63 13.71 13.57 1.80
CA SER A 63 12.71 14.13 2.73
C SER A 63 11.29 14.01 2.20
N LEU A 64 11.08 14.15 0.88
CA LEU A 64 9.78 13.87 0.27
C LEU A 64 9.42 12.38 0.33
N TRP A 65 10.40 11.48 0.15
CA TRP A 65 10.18 10.03 0.32
C TRP A 65 9.68 9.71 1.73
N HIS A 66 10.34 10.23 2.78
CA HIS A 66 9.87 10.09 4.16
C HIS A 66 8.46 10.65 4.36
N LEU A 67 8.20 11.86 3.85
CA LEU A 67 6.89 12.50 3.99
C LEU A 67 5.76 11.68 3.35
N MET A 68 6.00 11.17 2.14
CA MET A 68 4.98 10.45 1.38
C MET A 68 4.70 9.05 1.89
N THR A 69 5.60 8.42 2.65
CA THR A 69 5.39 7.08 3.18
C THR A 69 4.49 7.07 4.43
N ILE A 70 4.28 8.22 5.09
CA ILE A 70 3.38 8.36 6.26
C ILE A 70 1.92 8.02 5.90
N GLY A 71 1.41 8.58 4.79
CA GLY A 71 0.03 8.38 4.34
C GLY A 71 -0.33 6.91 4.07
N PRO A 72 0.45 6.20 3.24
CA PRO A 72 0.33 4.76 3.01
C PRO A 72 0.27 3.95 4.31
N THR A 73 1.11 4.25 5.30
CA THR A 73 1.11 3.52 6.59
C THR A 73 -0.23 3.64 7.31
N ILE A 74 -0.80 4.84 7.38
CA ILE A 74 -2.10 5.07 8.03
C ILE A 74 -3.22 4.35 7.28
N LEU A 75 -3.24 4.46 5.94
CA LEU A 75 -4.24 3.79 5.11
C LEU A 75 -4.14 2.27 5.23
N TRP A 76 -2.92 1.74 5.27
CA TRP A 76 -2.64 0.32 5.43
C TRP A 76 -3.18 -0.24 6.74
N TYR A 77 -2.90 0.45 7.86
CA TYR A 77 -3.40 0.05 9.17
C TYR A 77 -4.94 -0.01 9.19
N ASN A 78 -5.59 1.04 8.66
CA ASN A 78 -7.05 1.09 8.60
C ASN A 78 -7.63 -0.02 7.70
N PHE A 79 -6.96 -0.34 6.60
CA PHE A 79 -7.32 -1.48 5.75
C PHE A 79 -7.27 -2.79 6.56
N LEU A 80 -6.16 -3.08 7.23
CA LEU A 80 -5.98 -4.32 8.00
C LEU A 80 -7.02 -4.48 9.11
N VAL A 81 -7.30 -3.40 9.86
CA VAL A 81 -8.33 -3.41 10.90
C VAL A 81 -9.71 -3.70 10.31
N LYS A 82 -10.03 -3.11 9.16
CA LYS A 82 -11.32 -3.30 8.51
C LYS A 82 -11.46 -4.70 7.93
N ASP A 83 -10.42 -5.22 7.29
CA ASP A 83 -10.40 -6.56 6.69
C ASP A 83 -10.57 -7.64 7.77
N ALA A 84 -9.84 -7.53 8.89
CA ALA A 84 -9.97 -8.43 10.03
C ALA A 84 -11.38 -8.42 10.65
N ARG A 85 -12.02 -7.25 10.75
CA ARG A 85 -13.40 -7.13 11.25
C ARG A 85 -14.41 -7.82 10.34
N ASP A 86 -14.28 -7.63 9.03
CA ASP A 86 -15.17 -8.25 8.04
C ASP A 86 -14.98 -9.78 8.01
N ASP A 87 -13.76 -10.28 8.15
CA ASP A 87 -13.46 -11.72 8.25
C ASP A 87 -14.08 -12.35 9.50
N MET A 88 -13.88 -11.72 10.67
CA MET A 88 -14.51 -12.16 11.92
C MET A 88 -16.05 -12.17 11.82
N ALA A 89 -16.66 -11.14 11.23
CA ALA A 89 -18.11 -11.08 11.05
C ALA A 89 -18.62 -12.20 10.12
N GLY A 90 -17.89 -12.53 9.05
CA GLY A 90 -18.19 -13.66 8.18
C GLY A 90 -18.11 -15.01 8.90
N SER A 91 -17.07 -15.21 9.72
CA SER A 91 -16.87 -16.45 10.48
C SER A 91 -17.99 -16.72 11.50
N GLN A 92 -18.54 -15.67 12.12
CA GLN A 92 -19.66 -15.79 13.07
C GLN A 92 -20.95 -16.19 12.37
N ARG A 93 -21.17 -15.71 11.14
CA ARG A 93 -22.36 -16.03 10.34
C ARG A 93 -22.42 -17.49 9.87
N LEU A 94 -21.27 -18.17 9.77
CA LEU A 94 -21.18 -19.59 9.41
C LEU A 94 -21.34 -20.53 10.60
N LYS A 95 -21.30 -20.02 11.84
CA LYS A 95 -21.47 -20.80 13.08
C LYS A 95 -22.90 -20.83 13.60
N MET A 96 -23.81 -20.01 13.04
CA MET A 96 -25.25 -20.03 13.30
C MET A 96 -25.95 -20.87 12.23
#